data_AF-K1PV25-F1
#
_entry.id   AF-K1PV25-F1
#
_cell.length_a   1.000
_cell.length_b   1.000
_cell.length_c   1.000
_cell.angle_alpha   90.00
_cell.angle_beta   90.00
_cell.angle_gamma   90.00
#
_symmetry.space_group_name_H-M   'P 1'
#
loop_
_entity.id
_entity.type
_entity.pdbx_description
1 polymer ?
#
loop_
_entity_poly.entity_id
_entity_poly.type
_entity_poly.pdbx_seq_one_letter_code
_entity_poly.pdbx_strand_id
1 'polypeptide(L)'
;MILAKGIIVLSYLLTDDQKNDKILENKVVGFIVQILKQASISEDGLSRRHGMSVLEVLRGIHNLSINDNNKEQIVTSGALPILVEIMKKSRETGEVLETLMIIWRLSFLNQIFSKIISEPDLINGDCRPHVMISYQWDSQSTMLKVKESLKEAGFKVWMDVENISGSTLEAMSLAIENAAVVLIGMSKKYKESPNCRSEAEYAYKLRKSVVPLRLEPRYVPDGWLGIIVGTRLYFDFTSPRDYDHVMTNLLRELGSRGRLFDTVDSSRGTVRQVTSNKKSVDLDKQWTTEQLRTWLDSCHFTAANERHVFILS
;
A
#
# COMPACT_ATOMS: atom_id res chain seq x y z
N MET A 1 -12.87 27.48 15.26
CA MET A 1 -12.12 28.40 14.38
C MET A 1 -10.70 28.66 14.88
N ILE A 2 -10.51 29.18 16.10
CA ILE A 2 -9.17 29.57 16.63
C ILE A 2 -8.20 28.39 16.72
N LEU A 3 -8.62 27.27 17.32
CA LEU A 3 -7.79 26.06 17.44
C LEU A 3 -7.31 25.56 16.07
N ALA A 4 -8.23 25.49 15.10
CA ALA A 4 -7.94 24.96 13.77
C ALA A 4 -6.87 25.79 13.05
N LYS A 5 -6.99 27.13 13.09
CA LYS A 5 -5.99 28.06 12.56
C LYS A 5 -4.65 27.95 13.30
N GLY A 6 -4.68 27.82 14.63
CA GLY A 6 -3.47 27.62 15.43
C GLY A 6 -2.70 26.35 15.05
N ILE A 7 -3.41 25.24 14.83
CA ILE A 7 -2.82 23.97 14.41
C ILE A 7 -2.20 24.07 13.01
N ILE A 8 -2.85 24.75 12.06
CA ILE A 8 -2.29 24.95 10.73
C ILE A 8 -1.00 25.76 10.80
N VAL A 9 -1.00 26.89 11.52
CA VAL A 9 0.22 27.69 11.72
C VAL A 9 1.32 26.86 12.37
N LEU A 10 0.98 26.06 13.38
CA LEU A 10 1.92 25.17 14.03
C LEU A 10 2.52 24.16 13.04
N SER A 11 1.73 23.59 12.14
CA SER A 11 2.24 22.66 11.11
C SER A 11 3.34 23.27 10.23
N TYR A 12 3.29 24.59 9.97
CA TYR A 12 4.34 25.30 9.21
C TYR A 12 5.61 25.57 10.02
N LEU A 13 5.51 25.58 11.35
CA LEU A 13 6.66 25.75 12.25
C LEU A 13 7.35 24.41 12.55
N LEU A 14 6.66 23.30 12.32
CA LEU A 14 7.12 21.92 12.57
C LEU A 14 7.78 21.31 11.33
N THR A 15 8.80 21.97 10.80
CA THR A 15 9.57 21.50 9.63
C THR A 15 10.70 20.52 9.99
N ASP A 16 10.96 20.32 11.28
CA ASP A 16 12.01 19.44 11.81
C ASP A 16 11.38 18.19 12.43
N ASP A 17 11.77 17.02 11.91
CA ASP A 17 11.23 15.71 12.29
C ASP A 17 11.41 15.41 13.79
N GLN A 18 12.50 15.89 14.41
CA GLN A 18 12.78 15.68 15.83
C GLN A 18 11.85 16.46 16.78
N LYS A 19 11.23 17.54 16.30
CA LYS A 19 10.30 18.35 17.11
C LYS A 19 8.87 17.82 17.04
N ASN A 20 8.55 17.07 15.99
CA ASN A 20 7.18 16.62 15.72
C ASN A 20 6.69 15.56 16.72
N ASP A 21 7.58 14.71 17.23
CA ASP A 21 7.26 13.63 18.19
C ASP A 21 6.62 14.10 19.50
N LYS A 22 6.90 15.35 19.92
CA LYS A 22 6.44 15.89 21.23
C LYS A 22 5.22 16.80 21.13
N ILE A 23 4.85 17.25 19.94
CA ILE A 23 4.01 18.46 19.81
C ILE A 23 2.56 18.14 19.42
N LEU A 24 2.29 16.95 18.86
CA LEU A 24 0.95 16.61 18.39
C LEU A 24 0.49 15.29 18.99
N GLU A 25 -0.34 15.39 20.03
CA GLU A 25 -1.12 14.23 20.48
C GLU A 25 -1.98 13.70 19.33
N ASN A 26 -2.18 12.38 19.26
CA ASN A 26 -3.01 11.69 18.25
C ASN A 26 -4.38 12.36 18.00
N LYS A 27 -4.93 13.04 19.02
CA LYS A 27 -6.20 13.79 18.96
C LYS A 27 -6.17 14.97 17.99
N VAL A 28 -5.02 15.64 17.81
CA VAL A 28 -4.89 16.84 16.97
C VAL A 28 -4.94 16.46 15.49
N VAL A 29 -4.23 15.41 15.10
CA VAL A 29 -4.24 14.87 13.74
C VAL A 29 -5.65 14.42 13.33
N GLY A 30 -6.33 13.68 14.21
CA GLY A 30 -7.72 13.26 13.97
C GLY A 30 -8.67 14.44 13.78
N PHE A 31 -8.50 15.51 14.55
CA PHE A 31 -9.31 16.72 14.43
C PHE A 31 -9.13 17.42 13.07
N ILE A 32 -7.90 17.53 12.56
CA ILE A 32 -7.64 18.13 11.23
C ILE A 32 -8.27 17.29 10.11
N VAL A 33 -8.19 15.95 10.20
CA VAL A 33 -8.82 15.06 9.23
C VAL A 33 -10.35 15.22 9.23
N GLN A 34 -10.97 15.44 10.40
CA GLN A 34 -12.41 15.75 10.47
C GLN A 34 -12.75 17.11 9.83
N ILE A 35 -11.89 18.11 9.99
CA ILE A 35 -12.06 19.39 9.32
C ILE A 35 -11.96 19.21 7.80
N LEU A 36 -10.99 18.43 7.31
CA LEU A 36 -10.85 18.13 5.88
C LEU A 36 -12.13 17.49 5.34
N LYS A 37 -12.68 16.51 6.07
CA LYS A 37 -13.95 15.86 5.72
C LYS A 37 -15.10 16.86 5.61
N GLN A 38 -15.18 17.82 6.52
CA GLN A 38 -16.22 18.85 6.50
C GLN A 38 -16.04 19.81 5.33
N ALA A 39 -14.79 20.18 5.00
CA ALA A 39 -14.47 21.06 3.88
C ALA A 39 -14.65 20.37 2.51
N SER A 40 -14.42 19.06 2.41
CA SER A 40 -14.57 18.31 1.16
C SER A 40 -16.04 18.06 0.77
N ILE A 41 -16.95 18.09 1.74
CA ILE A 41 -18.40 17.91 1.53
C ILE A 41 -19.07 19.23 1.11
N SER A 42 -18.52 20.37 1.49
CA SER A 42 -19.11 21.68 1.19
C SER A 42 -18.95 22.06 -0.29
N GLU A 43 -20.03 22.55 -0.91
CA GLU A 43 -20.05 22.95 -2.33
C GLU A 43 -19.03 24.06 -2.67
N ASP A 44 -18.67 24.87 -1.68
CA ASP A 44 -17.71 25.98 -1.78
C ASP A 44 -16.27 25.57 -1.40
N GLY A 45 -16.02 24.29 -1.08
CA GLY A 45 -14.70 23.80 -0.64
C GLY A 45 -14.21 24.41 0.68
N LEU A 46 -15.13 25.01 1.46
CA LEU A 46 -14.83 25.70 2.71
C LEU A 46 -15.54 25.05 3.89
N SER A 47 -14.77 24.69 4.93
CA SER A 47 -15.37 24.30 6.20
C SER A 47 -16.02 25.54 6.84
N ARG A 48 -17.33 25.75 6.61
CA ARG A 48 -18.08 26.92 7.15
C ARG A 48 -17.95 27.06 8.67
N ARG A 49 -17.81 25.94 9.38
CA ARG A 49 -17.62 25.90 10.83
C ARG A 49 -16.24 26.41 11.28
N HIS A 50 -15.22 26.30 10.43
CA HIS A 50 -13.83 26.61 10.77
C HIS A 50 -13.21 27.74 9.94
N GLY A 51 -13.86 28.17 8.86
CA GLY A 51 -13.38 29.21 7.95
C GLY A 51 -12.04 28.85 7.31
N MET A 52 -11.89 27.60 6.85
CA MET A 52 -10.67 27.09 6.22
C MET A 52 -11.01 26.37 4.92
N SER A 53 -10.20 26.58 3.90
CA SER A 53 -10.33 25.88 2.61
C SER A 53 -9.76 24.48 2.67
N VAL A 54 -10.22 23.61 1.76
CA VAL A 54 -9.63 22.27 1.57
C VAL A 54 -8.11 22.39 1.37
N LEU A 55 -7.63 23.32 0.54
CA LEU A 55 -6.21 23.53 0.29
C LEU A 55 -5.39 23.84 1.55
N GLU A 56 -5.88 24.74 2.42
CA GLU A 56 -5.19 25.09 3.67
C GLU A 56 -5.07 23.88 4.60
N VAL A 57 -6.14 23.08 4.69
CA VAL A 57 -6.18 21.88 5.53
C VAL A 57 -5.25 20.81 4.98
N LEU A 58 -5.23 20.60 3.66
CA LEU A 58 -4.32 19.66 3.00
C LEU A 58 -2.85 20.01 3.24
N ARG A 59 -2.47 21.29 3.09
CA ARG A 59 -1.10 21.75 3.39
C ARG A 59 -0.70 21.48 4.83
N GLY A 60 -1.63 21.69 5.76
CA GLY A 60 -1.44 21.32 7.16
C GLY A 60 -1.14 19.84 7.32
N ILE A 61 -2.01 18.97 6.81
CA ILE A 61 -1.84 17.51 6.87
C ILE A 61 -0.52 17.07 6.21
N HIS A 62 -0.17 17.69 5.08
CA HIS A 62 1.08 17.42 4.38
C HIS A 62 2.28 17.69 5.27
N ASN A 63 2.37 18.86 5.92
CA ASN A 63 3.46 19.15 6.86
C ASN A 63 3.49 18.20 8.05
N LEU A 64 2.33 17.81 8.58
CA LEU A 64 2.26 16.86 9.69
C LEU A 64 2.65 15.44 9.31
N SER A 65 2.48 15.05 8.04
CA SER A 65 2.82 13.72 7.55
C SER A 65 4.32 13.51 7.34
N ILE A 66 5.19 14.45 7.74
CA ILE A 66 6.64 14.20 7.83
C ILE A 66 6.91 13.09 8.86
N ASN A 67 6.21 13.14 9.99
CA ASN A 67 6.42 12.25 11.13
C ASN A 67 5.63 10.93 11.02
N ASP A 68 6.29 9.81 11.29
CA ASP A 68 5.70 8.47 11.15
C ASP A 68 4.49 8.21 12.06
N ASN A 69 4.51 8.67 13.31
CA ASN A 69 3.37 8.49 14.22
C ASN A 69 2.13 9.25 13.71
N ASN A 70 2.33 10.44 13.14
CA ASN A 70 1.26 11.19 12.52
C ASN A 70 0.72 10.50 11.26
N LYS A 71 1.59 9.87 10.43
CA LYS A 71 1.15 9.11 9.24
C LYS A 71 0.13 8.04 9.63
N GLU A 72 0.40 7.28 10.69
CA GLU A 72 -0.51 6.22 11.16
C GLU A 72 -1.85 6.79 11.60
N GLN A 73 -1.84 7.91 12.32
CA GLN A 73 -3.04 8.59 12.79
C GLN A 73 -3.85 9.22 11.65
N ILE A 74 -3.21 9.83 10.65
CA ILE A 74 -3.87 10.38 9.45
C ILE A 74 -4.71 9.29 8.79
N VAL A 75 -4.11 8.11 8.58
CA VAL A 75 -4.79 6.99 7.92
C VAL A 75 -5.86 6.37 8.80
N THR A 76 -5.58 6.17 10.08
CA THR A 76 -6.55 5.59 11.04
C THR A 76 -7.75 6.52 11.28
N SER A 77 -7.57 7.83 11.08
CA SER A 77 -8.65 8.83 11.15
C SER A 77 -9.53 8.87 9.89
N GLY A 78 -9.24 8.05 8.88
CA GLY A 78 -10.05 7.93 7.66
C GLY A 78 -9.72 8.98 6.59
N ALA A 79 -8.47 9.44 6.50
CA ALA A 79 -8.07 10.41 5.49
C ALA A 79 -8.06 9.85 4.05
N LEU A 80 -7.73 8.58 3.85
CA LEU A 80 -7.52 8.00 2.51
C LEU A 80 -8.74 8.13 1.57
N PRO A 81 -9.98 7.79 1.98
CA PRO A 81 -11.15 7.97 1.13
C PRO A 81 -11.40 9.44 0.77
N ILE A 82 -11.12 10.36 1.70
CA ILE A 82 -11.30 11.81 1.50
C ILE A 82 -10.29 12.32 0.46
N LEU A 83 -9.04 11.88 0.56
CA LEU A 83 -7.99 12.22 -0.41
C LEU A 83 -8.34 11.71 -1.81
N VAL A 84 -8.84 10.47 -1.94
CA VAL A 84 -9.33 9.93 -3.22
C VAL A 84 -10.48 10.77 -3.78
N GLU A 85 -11.44 11.13 -2.93
CA GLU A 85 -12.57 11.97 -3.32
C GLU A 85 -12.12 13.34 -3.85
N ILE A 86 -11.16 13.99 -3.16
CA ILE A 86 -10.59 15.28 -3.58
C ILE A 86 -9.87 15.13 -4.92
N MET A 87 -9.05 14.10 -5.13
CA MET A 87 -8.38 13.88 -6.42
C MET A 87 -9.37 13.71 -7.59
N LYS A 88 -10.53 13.09 -7.32
CA LYS A 88 -11.56 12.86 -8.35
C LYS A 88 -12.42 14.08 -8.65
N LYS A 89 -12.76 14.86 -7.62
CA LYS A 89 -13.75 15.94 -7.71
C LYS A 89 -13.13 17.32 -7.88
N SER A 90 -11.96 17.55 -7.30
CA SER A 90 -11.36 18.87 -7.30
C SER A 90 -10.92 19.29 -8.70
N ARG A 91 -11.23 20.53 -9.05
CA ARG A 91 -10.74 21.18 -10.28
C ARG A 91 -9.53 22.06 -9.99
N GLU A 92 -9.17 22.22 -8.73
CA GLU A 92 -8.04 23.04 -8.31
C GLU A 92 -6.75 22.21 -8.30
N THR A 93 -5.82 22.55 -9.19
CA THR A 93 -4.52 21.87 -9.29
C THR A 93 -3.77 21.85 -7.95
N GLY A 94 -3.90 22.90 -7.14
CA GLY A 94 -3.28 22.98 -5.83
C GLY A 94 -3.75 21.88 -4.87
N GLU A 95 -5.05 21.61 -4.82
CA GLU A 95 -5.62 20.59 -3.93
C GLU A 95 -5.22 19.19 -4.37
N VAL A 96 -5.22 18.92 -5.68
CA VAL A 96 -4.76 17.65 -6.24
C VAL A 96 -3.28 17.43 -5.92
N LEU A 97 -2.43 18.44 -6.10
CA LEU A 97 -0.99 18.35 -5.82
C LEU A 97 -0.71 18.08 -4.35
N GLU A 98 -1.32 18.82 -3.43
CA GLU A 98 -1.13 18.58 -1.98
C GLU A 98 -1.62 17.19 -1.58
N THR A 99 -2.74 16.74 -2.15
CA THR A 99 -3.26 15.40 -1.94
C THR A 99 -2.25 14.32 -2.37
N LEU A 100 -1.67 14.46 -3.56
CA LEU A 100 -0.62 13.55 -4.06
C LEU A 100 0.62 13.56 -3.17
N MET A 101 1.05 14.74 -2.69
CA MET A 101 2.20 14.85 -1.80
C MET A 101 1.94 14.17 -0.44
N ILE A 102 0.73 14.29 0.11
CA ILE A 102 0.34 13.56 1.33
C ILE A 102 0.42 12.06 1.09
N ILE A 103 -0.20 11.55 0.01
CA ILE A 103 -0.21 10.11 -0.32
C ILE A 103 1.22 9.59 -0.48
N TRP A 104 2.07 10.34 -1.17
CA TRP A 104 3.49 10.01 -1.31
C TRP A 104 4.21 9.97 0.04
N ARG A 105 3.98 10.94 0.93
CA ARG A 105 4.59 10.89 2.28
C ARG A 105 4.12 9.70 3.10
N LEU A 106 2.83 9.36 3.01
CA LEU A 106 2.27 8.21 3.72
C LEU A 106 2.86 6.88 3.20
N SER A 107 3.21 6.79 1.91
CA SER A 107 3.75 5.55 1.32
C SER A 107 5.14 5.17 1.82
N PHE A 108 5.88 6.10 2.43
CA PHE A 108 7.16 5.80 3.05
C PHE A 108 7.04 5.03 4.38
N LEU A 109 5.84 4.89 4.95
CA LEU A 109 5.62 4.07 6.15
C LEU A 109 5.06 2.69 5.78
N ASN A 110 5.90 1.66 5.89
CA ASN A 110 5.58 0.28 5.50
C ASN A 110 4.28 -0.27 6.14
N GLN A 111 3.99 0.11 7.39
CA GLN A 111 2.81 -0.37 8.13
C GLN A 111 1.48 0.12 7.52
N ILE A 112 1.52 1.22 6.76
CA ILE A 112 0.34 1.84 6.13
C ILE A 112 0.12 1.30 4.72
N PHE A 113 1.14 0.71 4.11
CA PHE A 113 1.14 0.32 2.71
C PHE A 113 -0.04 -0.60 2.34
N SER A 114 -0.41 -1.53 3.22
CA SER A 114 -1.58 -2.40 3.05
C SER A 114 -2.89 -1.63 2.97
N LYS A 115 -3.05 -0.56 3.77
CA LYS A 115 -4.24 0.31 3.77
C LYS A 115 -4.31 1.14 2.47
N ILE A 116 -3.18 1.68 2.01
CA ILE A 116 -3.10 2.44 0.75
C ILE A 116 -3.48 1.55 -0.45
N ILE A 117 -2.97 0.32 -0.52
CA ILE A 117 -3.31 -0.62 -1.61
C ILE A 117 -4.77 -1.10 -1.53
N SER A 118 -5.33 -1.16 -0.33
CA SER A 118 -6.72 -1.55 -0.14
C SER A 118 -7.72 -0.46 -0.50
N GLU A 119 -7.29 0.80 -0.50
CA GLU A 119 -8.17 1.94 -0.78
C GLU A 119 -8.57 1.95 -2.27
N PRO A 120 -9.88 1.90 -2.60
CA PRO A 120 -10.33 1.92 -3.97
C PRO A 120 -9.92 3.21 -4.67
N ASP A 121 -9.56 3.10 -5.96
CA ASP A 121 -9.21 4.21 -6.84
C ASP A 121 -7.96 5.04 -6.49
N LEU A 122 -7.33 4.80 -5.33
CA LEU A 122 -6.11 5.47 -4.91
C LEU A 122 -4.90 5.04 -5.76
N ILE A 123 -4.82 3.74 -6.05
CA ILE A 123 -3.87 3.15 -6.98
C ILE A 123 -4.70 2.40 -8.03
N ASN A 124 -5.04 3.09 -9.13
CA ASN A 124 -5.71 2.48 -10.30
C ASN A 124 -4.76 1.63 -11.18
N GLY A 125 -3.67 1.15 -10.60
CA GLY A 125 -2.85 0.13 -11.18
C GLY A 125 -3.27 -1.21 -10.62
N ASP A 126 -3.40 -2.21 -11.48
CA ASP A 126 -3.43 -3.62 -11.12
C ASP A 126 -2.06 -4.08 -10.54
N CYS A 127 -1.39 -3.20 -9.78
CA CYS A 127 -0.05 -3.26 -9.20
C CYS A 127 0.00 -4.08 -7.92
N ARG A 128 -1.10 -4.75 -7.53
CA ARG A 128 -0.99 -5.79 -6.51
C ARG A 128 -0.03 -6.85 -7.04
N PRO A 129 1.05 -7.14 -6.29
CA PRO A 129 2.02 -8.12 -6.74
C PRO A 129 1.29 -9.40 -7.03
N HIS A 130 1.46 -9.94 -8.23
CA HIS A 130 0.81 -11.18 -8.63
C HIS A 130 1.85 -12.30 -8.69
N VAL A 131 1.35 -13.53 -8.70
CA VAL A 131 2.17 -14.71 -9.02
C VAL A 131 2.09 -14.90 -10.52
N MET A 132 3.22 -14.72 -11.21
CA MET A 132 3.32 -15.01 -12.63
C MET A 132 3.67 -16.48 -12.84
N ILE A 133 2.98 -17.13 -13.77
CA ILE A 133 3.27 -18.50 -14.18
C ILE A 133 3.87 -18.50 -15.58
N SER A 134 5.17 -18.79 -15.66
CA SER A 134 5.88 -19.05 -16.92
C SER A 134 5.97 -20.55 -17.13
N TYR A 135 5.43 -21.04 -18.25
CA TYR A 135 5.37 -22.46 -18.55
C TYR A 135 5.35 -22.69 -20.07
N GLN A 136 5.59 -23.94 -20.47
CA GLN A 136 5.46 -24.34 -21.87
C GLN A 136 4.05 -24.85 -22.13
N TRP A 137 3.46 -24.45 -23.25
CA TRP A 137 2.05 -24.68 -23.62
C TRP A 137 1.62 -26.15 -23.52
N ASP A 138 2.49 -27.09 -23.85
CA ASP A 138 2.21 -28.53 -23.73
C ASP A 138 1.88 -28.99 -22.30
N SER A 139 2.32 -28.23 -21.29
CA SER A 139 2.03 -28.48 -19.87
C SER A 139 0.88 -27.62 -19.33
N GLN A 140 0.09 -26.98 -20.21
CA GLN A 140 -1.01 -26.08 -19.85
C GLN A 140 -2.03 -26.74 -18.93
N SER A 141 -2.37 -28.00 -19.17
CA SER A 141 -3.36 -28.74 -18.36
C SER A 141 -2.98 -28.83 -16.88
N THR A 142 -1.69 -28.98 -16.58
CA THR A 142 -1.19 -29.04 -15.18
C THR A 142 -1.13 -27.64 -14.58
N MET A 143 -0.68 -26.66 -15.36
CA MET A 143 -0.55 -25.28 -14.88
C MET A 143 -1.89 -24.57 -14.69
N LEU A 144 -2.92 -24.93 -15.44
CA LEU A 144 -4.29 -24.47 -15.20
C LEU A 144 -4.81 -24.92 -13.83
N LYS A 145 -4.58 -26.19 -13.45
CA LYS A 145 -4.95 -26.69 -12.12
C LYS A 145 -4.21 -25.96 -11.01
N VAL A 146 -2.91 -25.69 -11.21
CA VAL A 146 -2.11 -24.91 -10.27
C VAL A 146 -2.65 -23.49 -10.15
N LYS A 147 -3.00 -22.84 -11.27
CA LYS A 147 -3.62 -21.51 -11.29
C LYS A 147 -4.94 -21.48 -10.53
N GLU A 148 -5.82 -22.46 -10.75
CA GLU A 148 -7.10 -22.57 -10.04
C GLU A 148 -6.89 -22.73 -8.53
N SER A 149 -6.02 -23.65 -8.12
CA SER A 149 -5.69 -23.87 -6.71
C SER A 149 -5.10 -22.63 -6.03
N LEU A 150 -4.23 -21.89 -6.73
CA LEU A 150 -3.67 -20.63 -6.22
C LEU A 150 -4.74 -19.53 -6.10
N LYS A 151 -5.67 -19.45 -7.07
CA LYS A 151 -6.80 -18.50 -7.01
C LYS A 151 -7.74 -18.82 -5.85
N GLU A 152 -8.07 -20.08 -5.64
CA GLU A 152 -8.89 -20.53 -4.50
C GLU A 152 -8.21 -20.22 -3.16
N ALA A 153 -6.89 -20.30 -3.10
CA ALA A 153 -6.10 -19.89 -1.94
C ALA A 153 -5.96 -18.35 -1.78
N GLY A 154 -6.57 -17.55 -2.65
CA GLY A 154 -6.61 -16.09 -2.58
C GLY A 154 -5.41 -15.37 -3.21
N PHE A 155 -4.63 -16.04 -4.06
CA PHE A 155 -3.54 -15.41 -4.81
C PHE A 155 -4.03 -14.80 -6.10
N LYS A 156 -3.45 -13.64 -6.45
CA LYS A 156 -3.61 -13.08 -7.79
C LYS A 156 -2.63 -13.76 -8.72
N VAL A 157 -3.13 -14.43 -9.76
CA VAL A 157 -2.30 -15.22 -10.67
C VAL A 157 -2.39 -14.69 -12.09
N TRP A 158 -1.24 -14.39 -12.68
CA TRP A 158 -1.09 -14.08 -14.10
C TRP A 158 -0.49 -15.29 -14.82
N MET A 159 -1.10 -15.67 -15.93
CA MET A 159 -0.69 -16.83 -16.73
C MET A 159 -1.17 -16.58 -18.16
N ASP A 160 -0.28 -16.80 -19.12
CA ASP A 160 -0.62 -16.77 -20.53
C ASP A 160 -1.47 -18.00 -20.89
N VAL A 161 -2.77 -17.81 -21.17
CA VAL A 161 -3.74 -18.90 -21.43
C VAL A 161 -4.22 -18.86 -22.88
N GLU A 162 -4.40 -17.67 -23.43
CA GLU A 162 -4.82 -17.48 -24.80
C GLU A 162 -3.57 -17.37 -25.65
N ASN A 163 -3.40 -18.25 -26.63
CA ASN A 163 -2.31 -18.17 -27.61
C ASN A 163 -2.50 -16.96 -28.53
N ILE A 164 -2.54 -15.76 -27.94
CA ILE A 164 -2.42 -14.52 -28.66
C ILE A 164 -0.96 -14.50 -29.06
N SER A 165 -0.69 -14.79 -30.33
CA SER A 165 0.61 -14.71 -30.99
C SER A 165 1.19 -13.29 -31.03
N GLY A 166 0.94 -12.50 -29.99
CA GLY A 166 0.96 -11.05 -29.96
C GLY A 166 0.55 -10.47 -28.61
N SER A 167 0.65 -11.19 -27.48
CA SER A 167 0.86 -10.46 -26.22
C SER A 167 2.11 -9.61 -26.45
N THR A 168 1.95 -8.29 -26.53
CA THR A 168 3.07 -7.39 -26.79
C THR A 168 4.18 -7.74 -25.80
N LEU A 169 5.44 -7.72 -26.25
CA LEU A 169 6.59 -7.92 -25.34
C LEU A 169 6.45 -7.07 -24.06
N GLU A 170 5.77 -5.93 -24.17
CA GLU A 170 5.33 -5.05 -23.10
C GLU A 170 4.37 -5.69 -22.08
N ALA A 171 3.34 -6.43 -22.50
CA ALA A 171 2.42 -7.09 -21.57
C ALA A 171 3.13 -8.16 -20.73
N MET A 172 4.04 -8.93 -21.36
CA MET A 172 4.86 -9.92 -20.67
C MET A 172 5.89 -9.25 -19.75
N SER A 173 6.55 -8.18 -20.21
CA SER A 173 7.52 -7.46 -19.37
C SER A 173 6.84 -6.84 -18.16
N LEU A 174 5.66 -6.23 -18.36
CA LEU A 174 4.86 -5.64 -17.29
C LEU A 174 4.36 -6.70 -16.29
N ALA A 175 4.04 -7.90 -16.75
CA ALA A 175 3.72 -9.02 -15.87
C ALA A 175 4.91 -9.40 -14.98
N ILE A 176 6.09 -9.59 -15.56
CA ILE A 176 7.31 -9.92 -14.80
C ILE A 176 7.69 -8.80 -13.82
N GLU A 177 7.59 -7.54 -14.25
CA GLU A 177 7.89 -6.35 -13.44
C GLU A 177 6.96 -6.21 -12.25
N ASN A 178 5.67 -6.48 -12.43
CA ASN A 178 4.68 -6.39 -11.35
C ASN A 178 4.51 -7.69 -10.56
N ALA A 179 5.17 -8.78 -10.95
CA ALA A 179 5.12 -10.03 -10.22
C ALA A 179 5.90 -9.95 -8.91
N ALA A 180 5.31 -10.48 -7.83
CA ALA A 180 6.02 -10.78 -6.58
C ALA A 180 6.88 -12.04 -6.71
N VAL A 181 6.33 -13.05 -7.37
CA VAL A 181 6.96 -14.36 -7.58
C VAL A 181 6.70 -14.81 -9.00
N VAL A 182 7.73 -15.38 -9.63
CA VAL A 182 7.63 -16.02 -10.95
C VAL A 182 7.78 -17.52 -10.76
N LEU A 183 6.72 -18.27 -11.02
CA LEU A 183 6.74 -19.73 -11.08
C LEU A 183 7.28 -20.16 -12.44
N ILE A 184 8.31 -20.99 -12.46
CA ILE A 184 8.90 -21.53 -13.70
C ILE A 184 8.57 -23.01 -13.80
N GLY A 185 7.72 -23.38 -14.76
CA GLY A 185 7.38 -24.75 -15.12
C GLY A 185 8.48 -25.41 -15.94
N MET A 186 9.43 -26.04 -15.27
CA MET A 186 10.59 -26.69 -15.88
C MET A 186 10.20 -27.98 -16.63
N SER A 187 10.55 -28.00 -17.91
CA SER A 187 10.53 -29.17 -18.79
C SER A 187 11.56 -29.02 -19.90
N LYS A 188 11.87 -30.09 -20.64
CA LYS A 188 12.77 -30.02 -21.80
C LYS A 188 12.27 -29.02 -22.84
N LYS A 189 10.97 -29.04 -23.13
CA LYS A 189 10.34 -28.14 -24.10
C LYS A 189 10.29 -26.69 -23.63
N TYR A 190 10.27 -26.44 -22.32
CA TYR A 190 10.40 -25.09 -21.76
C TYR A 190 11.79 -24.52 -22.05
N LYS A 191 12.84 -25.33 -21.87
CA LYS A 191 14.24 -24.93 -22.15
C LYS A 191 14.47 -24.63 -23.64
N GLU A 192 13.77 -25.32 -24.53
CA GLU A 192 13.89 -25.16 -25.98
C GLU A 192 13.08 -23.97 -26.53
N SER A 193 12.16 -23.40 -25.74
CA SER A 193 11.27 -22.31 -26.16
C SER A 193 11.94 -20.92 -26.02
N PRO A 194 12.05 -20.12 -27.11
CA PRO A 194 12.64 -18.78 -27.06
C PRO A 194 11.85 -17.78 -26.18
N ASN A 195 10.52 -17.90 -26.16
CA ASN A 195 9.66 -17.00 -25.38
C ASN A 195 9.87 -17.25 -23.88
N CYS A 196 9.79 -18.51 -23.46
CA CYS A 196 10.04 -18.92 -22.08
C CYS A 196 11.45 -18.53 -21.61
N ARG A 197 12.45 -18.66 -22.50
CA ARG A 197 13.81 -18.23 -22.22
C ARG A 197 13.89 -16.73 -21.96
N SER A 198 13.24 -15.92 -22.80
CA SER A 198 13.24 -14.45 -22.67
C SER A 198 12.59 -14.01 -21.35
N GLU A 199 11.47 -14.65 -20.96
CA GLU A 199 10.80 -14.39 -19.68
C GLU A 199 11.69 -14.73 -18.48
N ALA A 200 12.31 -15.92 -18.50
CA ALA A 200 13.17 -16.37 -17.41
C ALA A 200 14.43 -15.49 -17.27
N GLU A 201 15.07 -15.14 -18.39
CA GLU A 201 16.23 -14.23 -18.41
C GLU A 201 15.85 -12.84 -17.91
N TYR A 202 14.66 -12.34 -18.26
CA TYR A 202 14.19 -11.04 -17.78
C TYR A 202 13.89 -11.04 -16.28
N ALA A 203 13.20 -12.07 -15.79
CA ALA A 203 12.95 -12.27 -14.37
C ALA A 203 14.27 -12.37 -13.57
N TYR A 204 15.26 -13.06 -14.13
CA TYR A 204 16.61 -13.17 -13.55
C TYR A 204 17.32 -11.80 -13.50
N LYS A 205 17.26 -11.03 -14.59
CA LYS A 205 17.84 -9.68 -14.66
C LYS A 205 17.24 -8.74 -13.60
N LEU A 206 15.93 -8.80 -13.41
CA LEU A 206 15.21 -8.03 -12.39
C LEU A 206 15.35 -8.60 -10.97
N ARG A 207 16.12 -9.69 -10.79
CA ARG A 207 16.31 -10.41 -9.51
C ARG A 207 14.99 -10.78 -8.84
N LYS A 208 13.99 -11.17 -9.65
CA LYS A 208 12.69 -11.61 -9.15
C LYS A 208 12.82 -12.92 -8.37
N SER A 209 11.88 -13.13 -7.44
CA SER A 209 11.82 -14.38 -6.70
C SER A 209 11.28 -15.48 -7.62
N VAL A 210 12.15 -16.38 -8.04
CA VAL A 210 11.82 -17.49 -8.92
C VAL A 210 11.56 -18.75 -8.11
N VAL A 211 10.42 -19.41 -8.34
CA VAL A 211 10.09 -20.70 -7.73
C VAL A 211 9.99 -21.77 -8.83
N PRO A 212 10.92 -22.74 -8.87
CA PRO A 212 10.94 -23.78 -9.89
C PRO A 212 9.88 -24.87 -9.63
N LEU A 213 9.13 -25.25 -10.66
CA LEU A 213 8.19 -26.37 -10.65
C LEU A 213 8.66 -27.42 -11.67
N ARG A 214 8.84 -28.67 -11.26
CA ARG A 214 9.19 -29.77 -12.17
C ARG A 214 7.91 -30.34 -12.77
N LEU A 215 7.78 -30.25 -14.09
CA LEU A 215 6.62 -30.75 -14.84
C LEU A 215 6.92 -32.04 -15.62
N GLU A 216 8.19 -32.40 -15.75
CA GLU A 216 8.63 -33.58 -16.48
C GLU A 216 9.39 -34.56 -15.55
N PRO A 217 9.07 -35.89 -15.59
CA PRO A 217 9.69 -36.87 -14.72
C PRO A 217 11.20 -36.92 -14.92
N ARG A 218 11.96 -36.87 -13.81
CA ARG A 218 13.43 -36.93 -13.81
C ARG A 218 14.12 -35.82 -14.63
N TYR A 219 13.40 -34.75 -14.95
CA TYR A 219 14.01 -33.59 -15.57
C TYR A 219 14.93 -32.87 -14.58
N VAL A 220 16.13 -32.54 -15.05
CA VAL A 220 17.13 -31.78 -14.31
C VAL A 220 17.48 -30.56 -15.17
N PRO A 221 17.28 -29.33 -14.66
CA PRO A 221 17.59 -28.13 -15.42
C PRO A 221 19.11 -28.00 -15.59
N ASP A 222 19.54 -27.66 -16.80
CA ASP A 222 20.93 -27.50 -17.19
C ASP A 222 21.13 -26.22 -18.03
N GLY A 223 22.38 -25.82 -18.22
CA GLY A 223 22.72 -24.60 -18.95
C GLY A 223 22.12 -23.34 -18.33
N TRP A 224 21.50 -22.49 -19.16
CA TRP A 224 20.92 -21.22 -18.73
C TRP A 224 19.83 -21.39 -17.66
N LEU A 225 18.97 -22.42 -17.80
CA LEU A 225 17.88 -22.66 -16.86
C LEU A 225 18.42 -23.13 -15.51
N GLY A 226 19.48 -23.95 -15.51
CA GLY A 226 20.18 -24.37 -14.30
C GLY A 226 20.77 -23.20 -13.52
N ILE A 227 21.32 -22.18 -14.21
CA ILE A 227 21.84 -20.96 -13.57
C ILE A 227 20.72 -20.15 -12.92
N ILE A 228 19.59 -19.97 -13.60
CA ILE A 228 18.47 -19.18 -13.09
C ILE A 228 17.84 -19.85 -11.86
N VAL A 229 17.62 -21.17 -11.94
CA VAL A 229 17.06 -21.99 -10.86
C VAL A 229 18.05 -22.05 -9.69
N GLY A 230 19.34 -22.28 -9.97
CA GLY A 230 20.41 -22.34 -8.98
C GLY A 230 20.21 -23.50 -7.99
N THR A 231 20.40 -23.22 -6.70
CA THR A 231 20.23 -24.18 -5.61
C THR A 231 18.82 -24.20 -5.01
N ARG A 232 17.84 -23.57 -5.67
CA ARG A 232 16.48 -23.46 -5.15
C ARG A 232 15.79 -24.82 -5.14
N LEU A 233 14.97 -25.04 -4.11
CA LEU A 233 14.09 -26.20 -4.03
C LEU A 233 13.08 -26.14 -5.16
N TYR A 234 12.83 -27.29 -5.79
CA TYR A 234 11.82 -27.44 -6.83
C TYR A 234 10.63 -28.24 -6.31
N PHE A 235 9.44 -27.92 -6.81
CA PHE A 235 8.20 -28.61 -6.48
C PHE A 235 7.82 -29.56 -7.62
N ASP A 236 7.66 -30.85 -7.32
CA ASP A 236 7.42 -31.86 -8.36
C ASP A 236 5.92 -32.08 -8.60
N PHE A 237 5.45 -31.72 -9.79
CA PHE A 237 4.05 -31.87 -10.23
C PHE A 237 3.88 -33.01 -11.25
N THR A 238 4.88 -33.89 -11.39
CA THR A 238 4.84 -35.01 -12.36
C THR A 238 3.86 -36.12 -11.98
N SER A 239 3.59 -36.31 -10.69
CA SER A 239 2.74 -37.38 -10.17
C SER A 239 1.43 -36.81 -9.62
N PRO A 240 0.26 -37.18 -10.20
CA PRO A 240 -1.04 -36.67 -9.73
C PRO A 240 -1.37 -37.02 -8.28
N ARG A 241 -0.79 -38.10 -7.73
CA ARG A 241 -1.06 -38.57 -6.36
C ARG A 241 -0.49 -37.66 -5.29
N ASP A 242 0.62 -36.99 -5.58
CA ASP A 242 1.31 -36.12 -4.62
C ASP A 242 0.89 -34.65 -4.75
N TYR A 243 -0.04 -34.36 -5.67
CA TYR A 243 -0.45 -32.99 -6.03
C TYR A 243 -0.83 -32.14 -4.82
N ASP A 244 -1.72 -32.65 -3.95
CA ASP A 244 -2.23 -31.89 -2.81
C ASP A 244 -1.13 -31.57 -1.79
N HIS A 245 -0.24 -32.52 -1.54
CA HIS A 245 0.90 -32.34 -0.63
C HIS A 245 1.90 -31.32 -1.19
N VAL A 246 2.22 -31.44 -2.48
CA VAL A 246 3.15 -30.51 -3.16
C VAL A 246 2.55 -29.11 -3.24
N MET A 247 1.25 -28.99 -3.54
CA MET A 247 0.52 -27.72 -3.55
C MET A 247 0.55 -27.05 -2.18
N THR A 248 0.33 -27.81 -1.10
CA THR A 248 0.39 -27.27 0.27
C THR A 248 1.79 -26.72 0.59
N ASN A 249 2.85 -27.42 0.15
CA ASN A 249 4.22 -26.93 0.33
C ASN A 249 4.53 -25.71 -0.54
N LEU A 250 4.00 -25.65 -1.77
CA LEU A 250 4.11 -24.48 -2.64
C LEU A 250 3.41 -23.26 -2.03
N LEU A 251 2.21 -23.43 -1.48
CA LEU A 251 1.48 -22.34 -0.79
C LEU A 251 2.24 -21.84 0.43
N ARG A 252 2.88 -22.75 1.19
CA ARG A 252 3.74 -22.39 2.32
C ARG A 252 4.96 -21.60 1.87
N GLU A 253 5.60 -22.02 0.78
CA GLU A 253 6.72 -21.30 0.19
C GLU A 253 6.29 -19.89 -0.26
N LEU A 254 5.17 -19.78 -0.99
CA LEU A 254 4.66 -18.48 -1.45
C LEU A 254 4.33 -17.54 -0.28
N GLY A 255 3.78 -18.05 0.83
CA GLY A 255 3.47 -17.26 2.02
C GLY A 255 2.46 -16.15 1.70
N SER A 256 2.78 -14.90 2.04
CA SER A 256 1.99 -13.71 1.67
C SER A 256 2.34 -13.15 0.28
N ARG A 257 3.39 -13.66 -0.38
CA ARG A 257 3.88 -13.12 -1.66
C ARG A 257 2.87 -13.39 -2.78
N GLY A 258 2.16 -12.35 -3.20
CA GLY A 258 1.18 -12.43 -4.28
C GLY A 258 -0.26 -12.68 -3.84
N ARG A 259 -0.56 -12.60 -2.54
CA ARG A 259 -1.94 -12.70 -2.02
C ARG A 259 -2.73 -11.41 -2.28
N LEU A 260 -4.03 -11.58 -2.53
CA LEU A 260 -4.96 -10.45 -2.63
C LEU A 260 -5.25 -9.81 -1.27
N PHE A 261 -5.09 -10.57 -0.18
CA PHE A 261 -5.31 -10.14 1.20
C PHE A 261 -4.22 -10.72 2.11
N ASP A 262 -3.57 -9.86 2.90
CA ASP A 262 -2.78 -10.32 4.04
C ASP A 262 -3.75 -10.85 5.10
N THR A 263 -4.03 -12.16 5.08
CA THR A 263 -4.59 -12.81 6.25
C THR A 263 -3.53 -12.73 7.34
N VAL A 264 -3.71 -11.79 8.26
CA VAL A 264 -3.04 -11.80 9.56
C VAL A 264 -3.21 -13.21 10.12
N ASP A 265 -2.10 -13.93 10.28
CA ASP A 265 -2.07 -15.26 10.87
C ASP A 265 -2.81 -15.24 12.22
N SER A 266 -4.08 -15.65 12.18
CA SER A 266 -4.95 -15.76 13.33
C SER A 266 -4.62 -17.07 14.05
N SER A 267 -3.42 -17.16 14.60
CA SER A 267 -3.04 -18.25 15.49
C SER A 267 -2.01 -17.81 16.53
N ARG A 268 -2.47 -16.94 17.45
CA ARG A 268 -2.20 -16.93 18.90
C ARG A 268 -2.45 -15.53 19.47
N GLY A 269 -3.65 -15.33 20.03
CA GLY A 269 -3.98 -14.11 20.74
C GLY A 269 -5.45 -14.08 21.12
N THR A 270 -5.76 -14.72 22.25
CA THR A 270 -7.08 -14.78 22.87
C THR A 270 -7.76 -13.42 22.86
N VAL A 271 -8.86 -13.30 22.11
CA VAL A 271 -9.76 -12.14 22.16
C VAL A 271 -10.44 -12.14 23.53
N ARG A 272 -9.84 -11.46 24.51
CA ARG A 272 -10.60 -10.94 25.65
C ARG A 272 -11.39 -9.75 25.14
N GLN A 273 -12.70 -9.92 25.03
CA GLN A 273 -13.61 -8.79 24.91
C GLN A 273 -13.42 -7.90 26.15
N VAL A 274 -12.70 -6.80 25.97
CA VAL A 274 -12.78 -5.66 26.88
C VAL A 274 -13.86 -4.76 26.30
N THR A 275 -15.05 -4.87 26.88
CA THR A 275 -16.13 -3.89 26.77
C THR A 275 -15.63 -2.56 27.34
N SER A 276 -14.96 -1.74 26.53
CA SER A 276 -14.68 -0.35 26.92
C SER A 276 -15.90 0.49 26.58
N ASN A 277 -16.64 0.87 27.61
CA ASN A 277 -17.62 1.96 27.59
C ASN A 277 -17.02 3.17 26.84
N LYS A 278 -17.46 3.40 25.60
CA LYS A 278 -17.20 4.67 24.90
C LYS A 278 -18.01 5.75 25.62
N LYS A 279 -17.36 6.48 26.53
CA LYS A 279 -17.76 7.88 26.75
C LYS A 279 -17.42 8.61 25.44
N SER A 280 -18.44 8.97 24.69
CA SER A 280 -18.33 9.95 23.61
C SER A 280 -17.68 11.20 24.17
N VAL A 281 -16.45 11.48 23.76
CA VAL A 281 -15.82 12.76 24.07
C VAL A 281 -16.47 13.77 23.13
N ASP A 282 -17.22 14.68 23.73
CA ASP A 282 -17.93 15.76 23.06
C ASP A 282 -16.92 16.73 22.45
N LEU A 283 -16.58 16.50 21.18
CA LEU A 283 -15.60 17.26 20.39
C LEU A 283 -16.16 18.60 19.89
N ASP A 284 -17.41 18.94 20.22
CA ASP A 284 -18.09 20.17 19.80
C ASP A 284 -17.77 21.40 20.68
N LYS A 285 -16.91 21.27 21.70
CA LYS A 285 -16.49 22.45 22.49
C LYS A 285 -15.50 23.31 21.70
N GLN A 286 -15.95 24.50 21.32
CA GLN A 286 -15.10 25.56 20.79
C GLN A 286 -14.04 25.95 21.84
N TRP A 287 -12.77 25.82 21.46
CA TRP A 287 -11.66 26.22 22.33
C TRP A 287 -11.58 27.74 22.45
N THR A 288 -11.35 28.22 23.68
CA THR A 288 -11.06 29.62 23.94
C THR A 288 -9.59 29.94 23.67
N THR A 289 -9.27 31.23 23.46
CA THR A 289 -7.89 31.71 23.29
C THR A 289 -6.99 31.32 24.47
N GLU A 290 -7.54 31.27 25.68
CA GLU A 290 -6.83 30.91 26.91
C GLU A 290 -6.52 29.42 27.01
N GLN A 291 -7.45 28.56 26.53
CA GLN A 291 -7.21 27.12 26.42
C GLN A 291 -6.15 26.80 25.36
N LEU A 292 -6.18 27.49 24.22
CA LEU A 292 -5.15 27.35 23.19
C LEU A 292 -3.78 27.78 23.73
N ARG A 293 -3.72 28.90 24.46
CA ARG A 293 -2.48 29.40 25.07
C ARG A 293 -1.90 28.43 26.10
N THR A 294 -2.74 27.93 27.00
CA THR A 294 -2.33 26.96 28.02
C THR A 294 -1.78 25.67 27.39
N TRP A 295 -2.40 25.23 26.29
CA TRP A 295 -1.92 24.08 25.53
C TRP A 295 -0.59 24.36 24.82
N LEU A 296 -0.42 25.52 24.16
CA LEU A 296 0.84 25.92 23.55
C LEU A 296 1.99 26.02 24.56
N ASP A 297 1.71 26.58 25.75
CA ASP A 297 2.67 26.65 26.85
C ASP A 297 3.07 25.25 27.35
N SER A 298 2.12 24.30 27.40
CA SER A 298 2.38 22.90 27.76
C SER A 298 3.25 22.16 26.73
N CYS A 299 3.21 22.58 25.46
CA CYS A 299 4.05 22.07 24.38
C CYS A 299 5.43 22.75 24.32
N HIS A 300 5.81 23.54 25.33
CA HIS A 300 7.05 24.32 25.38
C HIS A 300 7.20 25.38 24.27
N PHE A 301 6.10 25.84 23.67
CA PHE A 301 6.09 27.06 22.85
C PHE A 301 6.00 28.29 23.74
N THR A 302 7.03 28.57 24.54
CA THR A 302 7.16 29.88 25.17
C THR A 302 7.47 30.89 24.08
N ALA A 303 6.64 31.92 23.95
CA ALA A 303 6.74 33.00 22.96
C ALA A 303 8.19 33.42 22.68
N ALA A 304 8.79 32.80 21.66
CA ALA A 304 10.06 33.23 21.11
C ALA A 304 9.75 34.31 20.07
N ASN A 305 10.06 35.54 20.45
CA ASN A 305 10.11 36.77 19.65
C ASN A 305 8.79 37.36 19.15
N GLU A 306 8.42 38.49 19.77
CA GLU A 306 7.45 39.50 19.33
C GLU A 306 7.84 40.21 18.00
N ARG A 307 8.27 39.49 16.95
CA ARG A 307 8.68 40.15 15.69
C ARG A 307 8.08 39.64 14.38
N HIS A 308 7.15 38.69 14.38
CA HIS A 308 6.49 38.25 13.14
C HIS A 308 4.98 38.06 13.25
N VAL A 309 4.28 38.93 13.99
CA VAL A 309 2.81 39.07 13.90
C VAL A 309 2.49 40.43 13.29
N PHE A 310 2.73 40.57 11.98
CA PHE A 310 2.17 41.66 11.16
C PHE A 310 2.00 41.19 9.72
N ILE A 311 1.13 40.21 9.51
CA ILE A 311 0.37 40.10 8.26
C ILE A 311 -0.98 39.54 8.69
N LEU A 312 -2.00 40.40 8.75
CA LEU A 312 -3.44 40.15 8.64
C LEU A 312 -4.16 41.37 9.23
N SER A 313 -4.23 42.42 8.41
CA SER A 313 -5.22 43.49 8.47
C SER A 313 -5.84 43.59 7.09
#